data_AF-T1A3X1-F1
#
_entry.id   AF-T1A3X1-F1
#
_cell.length_a   1.000
_cell.length_b   1.000
_cell.length_c   1.000
_cell.angle_alpha   90.00
_cell.angle_beta   90.00
_cell.angle_gamma   90.00
#
_symmetry.space_group_name_H-M   'P 1'
#
loop_
_entity.id
_entity.type
_entity.pdbx_description
1 polymer ?
#
loop_
_entity_poly.entity_id
_entity_poly.type
_entity_poly.pdbx_seq_one_letter_code
_entity_poly.pdbx_strand_id
1 'polypeptide(L)' 'AVRAEASLNDALTEMSRKGLGMTAIVDERRHLLGVFTDGDLRRALDNHAVDLRSTPLAQLMTRAPRTIAPQRLA' A
#
# COMPACT_ATOMS: atom_id res chain seq x y z
N ALA A 1 3.42 -7.84 0.06
CA ALA A 1 4.15 -6.58 0.05
C ALA A 1 4.62 -6.35 -1.37
N VAL A 2 4.57 -5.11 -1.83
CA VAL A 2 4.97 -4.69 -3.18
C VAL A 2 6.03 -3.59 -3.09
N ARG A 3 6.71 -3.30 -4.20
CA ARG A 3 7.70 -2.22 -4.30
C ARG A 3 7.01 -0.85 -4.37
N ALA A 4 7.73 0.22 -4.05
CA ALA A 4 7.18 1.59 -3.99
C ALA A 4 6.72 2.13 -5.35
N GLU A 5 7.39 1.69 -6.40
CA GLU A 5 7.15 1.99 -7.81
C GLU A 5 6.10 1.07 -8.46
N ALA A 6 5.59 0.08 -7.72
CA ALA A 6 4.58 -0.82 -8.25
C ALA A 6 3.28 -0.06 -8.57
N SER A 7 2.54 -0.62 -9.53
CA SER A 7 1.27 -0.06 -9.96
C SER A 7 0.17 -0.35 -8.93
N LEU A 8 -0.96 0.36 -9.05
CA LEU A 8 -2.16 0.05 -8.26
C LEU A 8 -2.62 -1.40 -8.50
N ASN A 9 -2.56 -1.90 -9.74
CA ASN A 9 -2.95 -3.26 -10.07
C ASN A 9 -2.10 -4.31 -9.35
N ASP A 10 -0.80 -4.04 -9.17
CA ASP A 10 0.09 -4.94 -8.42
C ASP A 10 -0.32 -5.00 -6.94
N ALA A 11 -0.67 -3.86 -6.34
CA ALA A 11 -1.19 -3.82 -4.98
C ALA A 11 -2.51 -4.58 -4.85
N LEU A 12 -3.47 -4.35 -5.74
CA LEU A 12 -4.77 -5.02 -5.71
C LEU A 12 -4.62 -6.54 -5.89
N THR A 13 -3.76 -6.98 -6.80
CA THR A 13 -3.46 -8.40 -7.01
C THR A 13 -2.85 -9.04 -5.77
N GLU A 14 -1.90 -8.36 -5.12
CA GLU A 14 -1.28 -8.83 -3.88
C GLU A 14 -2.30 -8.90 -2.71
N MET A 15 -3.20 -7.91 -2.60
CA MET A 15 -4.29 -7.88 -1.63
C MET A 15 -5.25 -9.05 -1.83
N SER A 16 -5.71 -9.27 -3.07
CA SER A 16 -6.58 -10.40 -3.42
C SER A 16 -5.91 -11.75 -3.16
N ARG A 17 -4.63 -11.91 -3.55
CA ARG A 17 -3.89 -13.17 -3.33
C ARG A 17 -3.77 -13.52 -1.83
N LYS A 18 -3.72 -12.51 -0.96
CA LYS A 18 -3.59 -12.69 0.49
C LYS A 18 -4.92 -12.67 1.23
N GLY A 19 -6.02 -12.29 0.58
CA GLY A 19 -7.29 -12.07 1.23
C GLY A 19 -7.25 -10.95 2.29
N LEU A 20 -6.38 -9.95 2.10
CA LEU A 20 -6.21 -8.83 3.03
C LEU A 20 -6.62 -7.53 2.35
N GLY A 21 -7.43 -6.71 3.02
CA GLY A 21 -7.79 -5.34 2.58
C GLY A 21 -6.63 -4.33 2.67
N MET A 22 -5.39 -4.82 2.71
CA MET A 22 -4.18 -4.02 2.73
C MET A 22 -2.97 -4.76 2.16
N THR A 23 -1.97 -4.00 1.72
CA THR A 23 -0.63 -4.49 1.43
C THR A 23 0.44 -3.54 1.97
N ALA A 24 1.55 -4.11 2.44
CA ALA A 24 2.74 -3.33 2.80
C ALA A 24 3.52 -2.92 1.56
N ILE A 25 4.07 -1.71 1.58
CA ILE A 25 4.96 -1.18 0.53
C ILE A 25 6.35 -1.09 1.11
N VAL A 26 7.33 -1.65 0.40
CA VAL A 26 8.70 -1.83 0.90
C VAL A 26 9.75 -1.35 -0.10
N ASP A 27 10.93 -1.02 0.41
CA ASP A 27 12.13 -0.78 -0.42
C ASP A 27 12.77 -2.10 -0.87
N GLU A 28 13.88 -1.99 -1.61
CA GLU A 28 14.66 -3.15 -2.11
C GLU A 28 15.23 -4.04 -0.99
N ARG A 29 15.46 -3.45 0.19
CA ARG A 29 15.98 -4.13 1.39
C ARG A 29 14.85 -4.68 2.27
N ARG A 30 13.60 -4.60 1.81
CA ARG A 30 12.36 -4.97 2.51
C ARG A 30 12.06 -4.15 3.76
N HIS A 31 12.59 -2.93 3.87
CA HIS A 31 12.14 -2.00 4.90
C HIS A 31 10.75 -1.47 4.58
N LEU A 32 9.89 -1.37 5.60
CA LEU A 32 8.53 -0.86 5.47
C LEU A 32 8.56 0.64 5.20
N LEU A 33 8.03 1.05 4.05
CA LEU A 33 7.89 2.46 3.65
C LEU A 33 6.48 3.00 3.94
N GLY A 34 5.47 2.14 3.78
CA GLY A 34 4.07 2.52 3.90
C GLY A 34 3.13 1.34 3.82
N VAL A 35 1.84 1.65 3.93
CA VAL A 35 0.76 0.69 3.72
C VAL A 35 -0.24 1.28 2.74
N PHE A 36 -0.82 0.41 1.91
CA PHE A 36 -1.95 0.74 1.07
C PHE A 36 -3.14 -0.12 1.48
N THR A 37 -4.30 0.50 1.63
CA THR A 37 -5.54 -0.10 2.15
C THR A 37 -6.73 0.17 1.24
N ASP A 38 -7.84 -0.54 1.42
CA ASP A 38 -9.11 -0.24 0.74
C ASP A 38 -9.58 1.21 1.00
N GLY A 39 -9.23 1.77 2.17
CA GLY A 39 -9.51 3.17 2.48
C GLY A 39 -8.68 4.15 1.64
N ASP A 40 -7.41 3.82 1.36
CA ASP A 40 -6.57 4.60 0.44
C ASP A 40 -7.11 4.50 -0.98
N LEU A 41 -7.49 3.30 -1.43
CA LEU A 41 -8.13 3.09 -2.73
C LEU A 41 -9.38 3.96 -2.89
N ARG A 42 -10.30 3.91 -1.92
CA ARG A 42 -11.51 4.74 -1.93
C ARG A 42 -11.17 6.22 -2.04
N ARG A 43 -10.25 6.72 -1.21
CA ARG A 43 -9.83 8.14 -1.25
C ARG A 43 -9.20 8.53 -2.58
N ALA A 44 -8.45 7.63 -3.20
CA ALA A 44 -7.79 7.89 -4.47
C ALA A 44 -8.81 7.91 -5.64
N LEU A 45 -9.85 7.08 -5.58
CA LEU A 45 -10.99 7.11 -6.53
C LEU A 45 -11.79 8.41 -6.43
N ASP A 46 -11.96 8.95 -5.22
CA ASP A 46 -12.65 10.23 -4.98
C ASP A 46 -11.85 11.44 -5.48
N ASN A 47 -10.56 11.28 -5.83
CA ASN A 47 -9.68 12.36 -6.26
C ASN A 47 -9.47 12.37 -7.79
N HIS A 48 -10.23 13.21 -8.49
CA HIS A 48 -10.15 13.36 -9.96
C HIS A 48 -8.80 13.88 -10.48
N ALA A 49 -7.93 14.43 -9.63
CA ALA A 49 -6.59 14.87 -10.03
C ALA A 49 -5.56 13.72 -10.10
N VAL A 50 -5.91 12.53 -9.60
CA VAL A 50 -5.03 11.37 -9.55
C VAL A 50 -5.35 10.44 -10.71
N ASP A 51 -4.37 10.23 -11.59
CA ASP A 51 -4.44 9.14 -12.56
C ASP A 51 -3.99 7.83 -11.90
N LEU A 52 -4.95 7.03 -11.45
CA LEU A 52 -4.71 5.76 -10.76
C LEU A 52 -3.93 4.73 -11.59
N ARG A 53 -3.91 4.88 -12.93
CA ARG A 53 -3.19 3.93 -13.81
C ARG A 53 -1.70 4.20 -13.85
N SER A 54 -1.30 5.47 -13.76
CA SER A 54 0.09 5.90 -13.89
C SER A 54 0.73 6.32 -12.57
N THR A 55 -0.08 6.64 -11.56
CA THR A 55 0.42 7.11 -10.26
C THR A 55 1.09 5.97 -9.49
N PRO A 56 2.39 6.10 -9.12
CA PRO A 56 3.07 5.09 -8.31
C PRO A 56 2.46 4.96 -6.92
N LEU A 57 2.45 3.74 -6.37
CA LEU A 57 1.94 3.50 -5.01
C LEU A 57 2.61 4.34 -3.93
N ALA A 58 3.88 4.72 -4.11
CA ALA A 58 4.57 5.65 -3.21
C ALA A 58 3.80 6.97 -2.99
N GLN A 59 3.00 7.41 -3.96
CA GLN A 59 2.20 8.64 -3.87
C GLN A 59 0.79 8.41 -3.30
N LEU A 60 0.32 7.16 -3.29
CA LEU A 60 -1.03 6.78 -2.85
C LEU A 60 -1.06 6.15 -1.45
N MET A 61 0.08 5.69 -0.96
CA MET A 61 0.17 4.99 0.32
C MET A 61 0.08 5.92 1.53
N THR A 62 -0.42 5.37 2.64
CA THR A 62 -0.21 5.96 3.95
C THR A 62 1.27 5.77 4.34
N ARG A 63 1.99 6.88 4.45
CA ARG A 63 3.40 6.93 4.87
C ARG A 63 3.55 6.84 6.39
N ALA A 64 4.71 6.39 6.86
CA ALA A 64 5.04 6.26 8.28
C ALA A 64 3.97 5.49 9.08
N PRO A 65 3.71 4.21 8.72
CA PRO A 65 2.72 3.41 9.41
C PRO A 65 3.11 3.22 10.87
N ARG A 66 2.11 3.19 11.77
CA ARG A 66 2.35 2.87 13.17
C ARG A 66 2.73 1.39 13.28
N THR A 67 3.91 1.11 13.82
CA THR A 67 4.41 -0.25 14.02
C THR A 67 4.43 -0.61 15.50
N ILE A 68 4.24 -1.90 15.79
CA ILE A 68 4.44 -2.47 17.13
C ILE A 68 5.45 -3.61 17.03
N ALA A 69 6.16 -3.87 18.14
CA ALA A 69 7.10 -4.99 18.20
C ALA A 69 6.32 -6.32 18.12
N PRO A 70 6.88 -7.39 17.52
CA PRO A 70 6.21 -8.68 17.42
C PRO A 70 5.71 -9.23 18.75
N GLN A 71 6.42 -8.96 19.85
CA GLN A 71 6.09 -9.42 21.20
C GLN A 71 4.91 -8.67 21.84
N ARG A 72 4.36 -7.66 21.15
CA ARG A 72 3.22 -6.84 21.62
C ARG A 72 1.89 -7.28 21.01
N LEU A 73 1.91 -8.18 20.03
CA LEU A 73 0.73 -8.85 19.49
C LEU A 73 0.43 -10.07 20.37
N ALA A 74 -0.82 -10.20 20.83
CA ALA A 74 -1.30 -11.32 21.65
C ALA A 74 -1.59 -12.57 20.81
#